data_AF-A0A5C8UYB8-F1
#
_entry.id   AF-A0A5C8UYB8-F1
#
_cell.length_a   1.000
_cell.length_b   1.000
_cell.length_c   1.000
_cell.angle_alpha   90.00
_cell.angle_beta   90.00
_cell.angle_gamma   90.00
#
_symmetry.space_group_name_H-M   'P 1'
#
loop_
_entity.id
_entity.type
_entity.pdbx_description
1 polymer ?
#
loop_
_entity_poly.entity_id
_entity_poly.type
_entity_poly.pdbx_seq_one_letter_code
_entity_poly.pdbx_strand_id
1 'polypeptide(L)'
;MELGQYVTDLQRQLVDAAANGSDDTRAVAERLAAGLDAATRLVLLDALSAAAGEITRDLAPGSVDLRLRGREIEFVVTPPTTEPDDDDRTVASVDLDDASTSRTTLRLPDALKTRVDEAAAADGLSVNTWLVRAVAAALQPKQRRSAQRTLRTGDNFAGWAR
;
A
#
# COMPACT_ATOMS: atom_id res chain seq x y z
N MET A 1 5.10 20.97 -6.25
CA MET A 1 3.86 21.68 -6.62
C MET A 1 3.85 22.95 -5.82
N GLU A 2 3.98 24.06 -6.54
CA GLU A 2 4.06 25.37 -5.92
C GLU A 2 2.65 25.86 -5.61
N LEU A 3 2.22 25.85 -4.34
CA LEU A 3 0.91 26.41 -3.99
C LEU A 3 0.83 27.93 -4.20
N GLY A 4 1.98 28.62 -4.31
CA GLY A 4 2.04 30.07 -4.47
C GLY A 4 1.34 30.58 -5.73
N GLN A 5 1.45 29.84 -6.85
CA GLN A 5 0.79 30.21 -8.10
C GLN A 5 -0.75 30.18 -7.95
N TYR A 6 -1.29 29.14 -7.31
CA TYR A 6 -2.73 28.99 -7.10
C TYR A 6 -3.29 30.05 -6.15
N VAL A 7 -2.53 30.40 -5.10
CA VAL A 7 -2.91 31.48 -4.19
C VAL A 7 -2.88 32.83 -4.91
N THR A 8 -1.86 33.09 -5.73
CA THR A 8 -1.75 34.32 -6.52
C THR A 8 -2.90 34.44 -7.53
N ASP A 9 -3.25 33.33 -8.18
CA ASP A 9 -4.38 33.28 -9.11
C ASP A 9 -5.72 33.53 -8.41
N LEU A 10 -5.93 32.94 -7.22
CA LEU A 10 -7.13 33.21 -6.43
C LEU A 10 -7.23 34.68 -6.01
N GLN A 11 -6.13 35.28 -5.57
CA GLN A 11 -6.07 36.71 -5.22
C GLN A 11 -6.42 37.60 -6.41
N ARG A 12 -5.87 37.28 -7.59
CA ARG A 12 -6.17 37.99 -8.84
C ARG A 12 -7.66 37.88 -9.20
N GLN A 13 -8.20 36.67 -9.17
CA GLN A 13 -9.62 36.41 -9.45
C GLN A 13 -10.55 37.15 -8.49
N LEU A 14 -10.18 37.27 -7.21
CA LEU A 14 -10.95 38.03 -6.22
C LEU A 14 -11.00 39.53 -6.57
N VAL A 15 -9.86 40.12 -6.95
CA VAL A 15 -9.79 41.53 -7.36
C VAL A 15 -10.54 41.75 -8.67
N ASP A 16 -10.39 40.84 -9.64
CA ASP A 16 -11.08 40.90 -10.94
C ASP A 16 -12.61 40.82 -10.77
N ALA A 17 -13.09 39.97 -9.86
CA ALA A 17 -14.52 39.87 -9.54
C ALA A 17 -15.07 41.16 -8.94
N ALA A 18 -14.26 41.90 -8.18
CA ALA A 18 -14.63 43.19 -7.61
C ALA A 18 -14.48 44.37 -8.60
N ALA A 19 -13.92 44.14 -9.80
CA ALA A 19 -13.55 45.22 -10.72
C ALA A 19 -14.74 46.04 -11.26
N ASN A 20 -15.92 45.42 -11.32
CA ASN A 20 -17.18 46.07 -11.74
C ASN A 20 -17.97 46.68 -10.56
N GLY A 21 -17.45 46.56 -9.33
CA GLY A 21 -18.06 47.11 -8.12
C GLY A 21 -17.76 48.59 -7.91
N SER A 22 -18.17 49.11 -6.75
CA SER A 22 -17.77 50.45 -6.30
C SER A 22 -16.28 50.49 -5.92
N ASP A 23 -15.70 51.69 -5.85
CA ASP A 23 -14.31 51.88 -5.40
C ASP A 23 -14.07 51.29 -3.99
N ASP A 24 -15.06 51.40 -3.11
CA ASP A 24 -15.02 50.79 -1.77
C ASP A 24 -14.99 49.26 -1.84
N THR A 25 -15.75 48.66 -2.76
CA THR A 25 -15.76 47.21 -2.98
C THR A 25 -14.40 46.71 -3.47
N ARG A 26 -13.79 47.43 -4.42
CA ARG A 26 -12.43 47.14 -4.92
C ARG A 26 -11.41 47.24 -3.80
N ALA A 27 -11.47 48.31 -2.99
CA ALA A 27 -10.55 48.51 -1.86
C ALA A 27 -10.66 47.40 -0.80
N VAL A 28 -11.87 46.90 -0.53
CA VAL A 28 -12.07 45.76 0.37
C VAL A 28 -11.50 44.48 -0.22
N ALA A 29 -11.73 44.22 -1.52
CA ALA A 29 -11.22 43.03 -2.20
C ALA A 29 -9.68 42.98 -2.19
N GLU A 30 -9.00 44.11 -2.44
CA GLU A 30 -7.54 44.20 -2.40
C GLU A 30 -6.98 43.90 -1.00
N ARG A 31 -7.61 44.43 0.06
CA ARG A 31 -7.20 44.15 1.45
C ARG A 31 -7.40 42.69 1.83
N LEU A 32 -8.52 42.09 1.42
CA LEU A 32 -8.80 40.68 1.67
C LEU A 32 -7.81 39.79 0.90
N ALA A 33 -7.58 40.06 -0.39
CA ALA A 33 -6.63 39.33 -1.21
C ALA A 33 -5.24 39.29 -0.55
N ALA A 34 -4.74 40.44 -0.07
CA ALA A 34 -3.46 40.54 0.61
C ALA A 34 -3.39 39.72 1.92
N GLY A 35 -4.52 39.58 2.64
CA GLY A 35 -4.58 38.84 3.91
C GLY A 35 -4.78 37.34 3.79
N LEU A 36 -5.15 36.83 2.60
CA LEU A 36 -5.60 35.44 2.43
C LEU A 36 -4.49 34.41 2.16
N ASP A 37 -3.21 34.81 1.99
CA ASP A 37 -2.13 33.89 1.56
C ASP A 37 -1.99 32.67 2.48
N ALA A 38 -1.80 32.91 3.78
CA ALA A 38 -1.56 31.85 4.76
C ALA A 38 -2.79 30.94 4.94
N ALA A 39 -3.99 31.54 5.02
CA ALA A 39 -5.23 30.80 5.22
C ALA A 39 -5.57 29.91 4.01
N THR A 40 -5.43 30.45 2.79
CA THR A 40 -5.68 29.70 1.55
C THR A 40 -4.72 28.53 1.42
N ARG A 41 -3.42 28.76 1.69
CA ARG A 41 -2.42 27.70 1.65
C ARG A 41 -2.73 26.57 2.63
N LEU A 42 -3.16 26.89 3.83
CA LEU A 42 -3.54 25.90 4.83
C LEU A 42 -4.74 25.06 4.36
N VAL A 43 -5.80 25.72 3.87
CA VAL A 43 -7.00 25.03 3.34
C VAL A 43 -6.64 24.12 2.16
N LEU A 44 -5.77 24.56 1.26
CA LEU A 44 -5.30 23.73 0.14
C LEU A 44 -4.53 22.50 0.64
N LEU A 45 -3.66 22.67 1.64
CA LEU A 45 -2.91 21.55 2.21
C LEU A 45 -3.85 20.53 2.89
N ASP A 46 -4.85 21.00 3.63
CA ASP A 46 -5.85 20.12 4.27
C ASP A 46 -6.67 19.36 3.22
N ALA A 47 -7.13 20.04 2.17
CA ALA A 47 -7.89 19.43 1.08
C ALA A 47 -7.07 18.37 0.33
N LEU A 48 -5.81 18.67 0.00
CA LEU A 48 -4.90 17.72 -0.66
C LEU A 48 -4.61 16.52 0.24
N SER A 49 -4.45 16.73 1.55
CA SER A 49 -4.19 15.65 2.51
C SER A 49 -5.38 14.70 2.63
N ALA A 50 -6.60 15.25 2.68
CA ALA A 50 -7.82 14.46 2.67
C ALA A 50 -7.96 13.64 1.37
N ALA A 51 -7.69 14.26 0.22
CA ALA A 51 -7.74 13.59 -1.08
C ALA A 51 -6.69 12.47 -1.19
N ALA A 52 -5.46 12.69 -0.72
CA ALA A 52 -4.42 11.65 -0.70
C ALA A 52 -4.83 10.44 0.16
N GLY A 53 -5.50 10.68 1.30
CA GLY A 53 -6.04 9.63 2.16
C GLY A 53 -7.21 8.84 1.53
N GLU A 54 -8.01 9.48 0.68
CA GLU A 54 -9.03 8.78 -0.11
C GLU A 54 -8.41 7.90 -1.19
N ILE A 55 -7.48 8.46 -1.97
CA ILE A 55 -6.77 7.72 -3.03
C ILE A 55 -5.99 6.54 -2.43
N THR A 56 -5.33 6.72 -1.29
CA THR A 56 -4.60 5.64 -0.61
C THR A 56 -5.49 4.48 -0.20
N ARG A 57 -6.73 4.75 0.24
CA ARG A 57 -7.69 3.69 0.58
C ARG A 57 -8.08 2.87 -0.64
N ASP A 58 -8.25 3.53 -1.78
CA ASP A 58 -8.64 2.86 -3.02
C ASP A 58 -7.47 2.19 -3.75
N LEU A 59 -6.22 2.63 -3.50
CA LEU A 59 -5.01 2.14 -4.15
C LEU A 59 -4.38 0.90 -3.50
N ALA A 60 -4.89 0.45 -2.35
CA ALA A 60 -4.29 -0.65 -1.58
C ALA A 60 -4.00 -1.91 -2.46
N PRO A 61 -2.80 -2.52 -2.36
CA PRO A 61 -1.76 -2.30 -1.34
C PRO A 61 -0.80 -1.11 -1.58
N GLY A 62 -0.99 -0.32 -2.63
CA GLY A 62 -0.23 0.92 -2.86
C GLY A 62 -0.69 2.08 -1.96
N SER A 63 0.07 3.18 -1.98
CA SER A 63 -0.26 4.42 -1.24
C SER A 63 0.08 5.67 -2.03
N VAL A 64 -0.58 6.77 -1.69
CA VAL A 64 -0.24 8.11 -2.15
C VAL A 64 -0.05 9.01 -0.94
N ASP A 65 1.16 9.48 -0.72
CA ASP A 65 1.53 10.33 0.39
C ASP A 65 1.89 11.74 -0.09
N LEU A 66 1.74 12.73 0.79
CA LEU A 66 2.19 14.10 0.55
C LEU A 66 3.49 14.37 1.32
N ARG A 67 4.51 14.85 0.62
CA ARG A 67 5.76 15.31 1.20
C ARG A 67 5.88 16.82 1.04
N LEU A 68 6.12 17.52 2.14
CA LEU A 68 6.39 18.95 2.16
C LEU A 68 7.90 19.20 2.23
N ARG A 69 8.44 19.98 1.27
CA ARG A 69 9.81 20.47 1.28
C ARG A 69 9.80 21.99 1.20
N GLY A 70 9.95 22.64 2.35
CA GLY A 70 9.80 24.09 2.45
C GLY A 70 8.38 24.53 2.07
N ARG A 71 8.21 25.16 0.91
CA ARG A 71 6.93 25.64 0.39
C ARG A 71 6.34 24.77 -0.73
N GLU A 72 7.09 23.74 -1.13
CA GLU A 72 6.77 22.82 -2.22
C GLU A 72 6.13 21.54 -1.71
N ILE A 73 5.06 21.11 -2.38
CA ILE A 73 4.38 19.84 -2.12
C ILE A 73 4.73 18.83 -3.21
N GLU A 74 5.12 17.63 -2.81
CA GLU A 74 5.43 16.51 -3.70
C GLU A 74 4.51 15.33 -3.36
N PHE A 75 3.88 14.73 -4.37
CA PHE A 75 3.16 13.47 -4.20
C PHE A 75 4.16 12.32 -4.29
N VAL A 76 4.16 11.45 -3.29
CA VAL A 76 4.95 10.23 -3.27
C VAL A 76 3.98 9.08 -3.49
N VAL A 77 4.04 8.48 -4.67
CA VAL A 77 3.19 7.34 -5.02
C VAL A 77 4.00 6.06 -4.81
N THR A 78 3.53 5.22 -3.90
CA THR A 78 4.01 3.85 -3.75
C THR A 78 3.06 2.95 -4.54
N PRO A 79 3.42 2.48 -5.74
CA PRO A 79 2.55 1.59 -6.48
C PRO A 79 2.37 0.30 -5.68
N PRO A 80 1.21 -0.37 -5.80
CA PRO A 80 1.05 -1.70 -5.25
C PRO A 80 2.17 -2.57 -5.81
N THR A 81 3.01 -3.13 -4.93
CA THR A 81 3.96 -4.15 -5.35
C THR A 81 3.14 -5.35 -5.77
N THR A 82 2.94 -5.49 -7.08
CA THR A 82 2.83 -6.81 -7.66
C THR A 82 4.16 -7.45 -7.36
N GLU A 83 4.25 -8.19 -6.26
CA GLU A 83 5.27 -9.22 -6.21
C GLU A 83 5.06 -9.95 -7.54
N PRO A 84 6.06 -10.01 -8.44
CA PRO A 84 6.00 -11.04 -9.45
C PRO A 84 5.71 -12.29 -8.63
N ASP A 85 4.63 -12.99 -8.97
CA ASP A 85 4.45 -14.34 -8.52
C ASP A 85 5.77 -14.99 -8.94
N ASP A 86 6.70 -15.13 -7.99
CA ASP A 86 7.97 -15.82 -8.17
C ASP A 86 7.59 -17.30 -8.13
N ASP A 87 6.63 -17.66 -9.00
CA ASP A 87 6.14 -18.98 -9.33
C ASP A 87 7.15 -19.68 -10.25
N ASP A 88 8.36 -19.11 -10.35
CA ASP A 88 9.55 -19.76 -10.90
C ASP A 88 10.82 -19.51 -10.08
N ARG A 89 10.70 -19.10 -8.81
CA ARG A 89 11.59 -19.74 -7.84
C ARG A 89 11.08 -21.16 -7.74
N THR A 90 11.64 -22.03 -8.59
CA THR A 90 11.96 -23.39 -8.19
C THR A 90 12.39 -23.29 -6.73
N VAL A 91 11.46 -23.56 -5.82
CA VAL A 91 11.74 -23.75 -4.41
C VAL A 91 12.75 -24.86 -4.50
N ALA A 92 14.03 -24.52 -4.34
CA ALA A 92 15.02 -25.50 -4.00
C ALA A 92 14.39 -26.19 -2.80
N SER A 93 13.90 -27.42 -3.02
CA SER A 93 13.59 -28.33 -1.95
C SER A 93 14.80 -28.20 -1.05
N VAL A 94 14.61 -27.65 0.15
CA VAL A 94 15.69 -27.58 1.12
C VAL A 94 16.12 -29.02 1.25
N ASP A 95 17.27 -29.35 0.68
CA ASP A 95 17.75 -30.72 0.68
C ASP A 95 18.12 -30.97 2.13
N LEU A 96 17.22 -31.65 2.84
CA LEU A 96 17.37 -31.91 4.27
C LEU A 96 18.57 -32.84 4.54
N ASP A 97 19.18 -33.39 3.48
CA ASP A 97 20.40 -34.17 3.49
C ASP A 97 21.67 -33.31 3.28
N ASP A 98 21.56 -31.99 3.08
CA ASP A 98 22.71 -31.12 2.95
C ASP A 98 23.43 -30.96 4.31
N ALA A 99 24.73 -31.26 4.32
CA ALA A 99 25.51 -31.64 5.49
C ALA A 99 25.82 -30.50 6.49
N SER A 100 25.12 -29.36 6.39
CA SER A 100 25.34 -28.17 7.22
C SER A 100 24.17 -27.91 8.19
N THR A 101 23.93 -28.85 9.12
CA THR A 101 22.93 -28.65 10.18
C THR A 101 23.46 -27.70 11.26
N SER A 102 22.80 -26.56 11.47
CA SER A 102 23.09 -25.66 12.60
C SER A 102 22.35 -26.12 13.87
N ARG A 103 23.07 -26.22 15.01
CA ARG A 103 22.50 -26.68 16.28
C ARG A 103 21.74 -25.55 16.97
N THR A 104 20.45 -25.77 17.24
CA THR A 104 19.56 -24.81 17.93
C THR A 104 18.98 -25.42 19.19
N THR A 105 18.97 -24.68 20.31
CA THR A 105 18.33 -25.12 21.57
C THR A 105 16.99 -24.42 21.73
N LEU A 106 15.90 -25.19 21.86
CA LEU A 106 14.53 -24.70 21.99
C LEU A 106 13.95 -25.03 23.37
N ARG A 107 13.35 -24.04 24.03
CA ARG A 107 12.60 -24.23 25.28
C ARG A 107 11.11 -24.19 24.97
N LEU A 108 10.43 -25.32 25.17
CA LEU A 108 8.99 -25.46 24.96
C LEU A 108 8.27 -25.51 26.30
N PRO A 109 7.09 -24.87 26.44
CA PRO A 109 6.18 -25.16 27.54
C PRO A 109 5.82 -26.66 27.55
N ASP A 110 5.67 -27.26 28.73
CA ASP A 110 5.47 -28.72 28.88
C ASP A 110 4.27 -29.24 28.07
N ALA A 111 3.15 -28.51 28.08
CA ALA A 111 1.96 -28.86 27.32
C ALA A 111 2.20 -28.89 25.79
N LEU A 112 3.10 -28.04 25.29
CA LEU A 112 3.44 -28.00 23.86
C LEU A 112 4.37 -29.16 23.49
N LYS A 113 5.32 -29.49 24.37
CA LYS A 113 6.22 -30.63 24.18
C LYS A 113 5.44 -31.94 24.06
N THR A 114 4.49 -32.21 24.95
CA THR A 114 3.68 -33.44 24.91
C THR A 114 2.96 -33.61 23.58
N ARG A 115 2.36 -32.54 23.04
CA ARG A 115 1.65 -32.59 21.75
C ARG A 115 2.59 -32.84 20.57
N VAL A 116 3.81 -32.31 20.63
CA VAL A 116 4.85 -32.57 19.63
C VAL A 116 5.29 -34.04 19.68
N ASP A 117 5.53 -34.57 20.88
CA ASP A 117 5.94 -35.96 21.07
C ASP A 117 4.87 -36.95 20.57
N GLU A 118 3.58 -36.67 20.85
CA GLU A 118 2.45 -37.46 20.35
C GLU A 118 2.31 -37.40 18.82
N ALA A 119 2.43 -36.21 18.22
CA ALA A 119 2.32 -36.04 16.77
C ALA A 119 3.49 -36.71 16.03
N ALA A 120 4.71 -36.60 16.57
CA ALA A 120 5.88 -37.28 16.03
C ALA A 120 5.73 -38.81 16.10
N ALA A 121 5.22 -39.33 17.22
CA ALA A 121 4.95 -40.75 17.39
C ALA A 121 3.85 -41.26 16.43
N ALA A 122 2.78 -40.50 16.23
CA ALA A 122 1.72 -40.82 15.29
C ALA A 122 2.21 -40.91 13.84
N ASP A 123 3.16 -40.04 13.47
CA ASP A 123 3.78 -40.03 12.14
C ASP A 123 4.97 -41.01 12.02
N GLY A 124 5.34 -41.70 13.10
CA GLY A 124 6.48 -42.64 13.13
C GLY A 124 7.83 -41.95 12.93
N LEU A 125 7.95 -40.67 13.29
CA LEU A 125 9.14 -39.85 13.09
C LEU A 125 9.82 -39.52 14.42
N SER A 126 11.11 -39.23 14.36
CA SER A 126 11.78 -38.57 15.50
C SER A 126 11.22 -37.17 15.68
N VAL A 127 11.15 -36.69 16.92
CA VAL A 127 10.69 -35.33 17.24
C VAL A 127 11.47 -34.27 16.45
N ASN A 128 12.78 -34.44 16.28
CA ASN A 128 13.60 -33.52 15.50
C ASN A 128 13.16 -33.50 14.02
N THR A 129 12.99 -34.66 13.40
CA THR A 129 12.54 -34.78 12.00
C THR A 129 11.13 -34.20 11.83
N TRP A 130 10.24 -34.48 12.78
CA TRP A 130 8.88 -33.98 12.76
C TRP A 130 8.83 -32.45 12.87
N LEU A 131 9.61 -31.86 13.79
CA LEU A 131 9.72 -30.41 13.94
C LEU A 131 10.31 -29.73 12.69
N VAL A 132 11.37 -30.30 12.11
CA VAL A 132 11.97 -29.78 10.88
C VAL A 132 10.95 -29.78 9.74
N ARG A 133 10.17 -30.85 9.57
CA ARG A 133 9.09 -30.91 8.56
C ARG A 133 7.96 -29.92 8.85
N ALA A 134 7.54 -29.79 10.10
CA ALA A 134 6.48 -28.86 10.50
C ALA A 134 6.88 -27.40 10.23
N VAL A 135 8.13 -27.03 10.55
CA VAL A 135 8.68 -25.70 10.25
C VAL A 135 8.78 -25.49 8.74
N ALA A 136 9.31 -26.47 7.99
CA ALA A 136 9.39 -26.37 6.53
C ALA A 136 8.01 -26.19 5.88
N ALA A 137 6.98 -26.91 6.35
CA ALA A 137 5.61 -26.77 5.87
C ALA A 137 4.97 -25.43 6.26
N ALA A 138 5.25 -24.91 7.46
CA ALA A 138 4.76 -23.60 7.91
C ALA A 138 5.38 -22.42 7.13
N LEU A 139 6.60 -22.61 6.60
CA LEU A 139 7.30 -21.63 5.78
C LEU A 139 6.90 -21.69 4.29
N GLN A 140 6.15 -22.72 3.86
CA GLN A 140 5.64 -22.77 2.49
C GLN A 140 4.49 -21.76 2.32
N PRO A 141 4.53 -20.88 1.31
CA PRO A 141 3.43 -19.97 1.01
C PRO A 141 2.18 -20.79 0.66
N LYS A 142 1.03 -20.42 1.26
CA LYS A 142 -0.25 -21.12 1.11
C LYS A 142 -0.82 -20.94 -0.30
N GLN A 143 -0.26 -21.63 -1.29
CA GLN A 143 -0.77 -21.66 -2.66
C GLN A 143 -2.12 -22.41 -2.70
N ARG A 144 -3.18 -21.60 -2.77
CA ARG A 144 -4.28 -21.70 -3.74
C ARG A 144 -4.75 -23.12 -4.11
N ARG A 145 -5.52 -23.75 -3.21
CA ARG A 145 -6.43 -24.86 -3.57
C ARG A 145 -7.68 -24.42 -4.35
N SER A 146 -7.82 -23.14 -4.71
CA SER A 146 -9.03 -22.57 -5.31
C SER A 146 -9.00 -22.36 -6.83
N ALA A 147 -7.87 -22.56 -7.52
CA ALA A 147 -7.72 -22.15 -8.93
C ALA A 147 -8.08 -23.21 -9.99
N GLN A 148 -8.65 -24.37 -9.60
CA GLN A 148 -8.79 -25.51 -10.53
C GLN A 148 -10.23 -25.80 -11.00
N ARG A 149 -11.22 -24.91 -10.76
CA ARG A 149 -12.62 -25.17 -11.17
C ARG A 149 -13.24 -24.18 -12.15
N THR A 150 -12.61 -23.04 -12.44
CA THR A 150 -13.24 -22.01 -13.27
C THR A 150 -12.30 -21.63 -14.39
N LEU A 151 -12.44 -22.26 -15.56
CA LEU A 151 -12.05 -21.74 -16.88
C LEU A 151 -12.25 -22.83 -17.95
N ARG A 152 -13.52 -23.18 -18.27
CA ARG A 152 -13.96 -23.70 -19.59
C ARG A 152 -15.46 -23.48 -19.77
N THR A 153 -15.86 -22.21 -19.82
CA THR A 153 -17.15 -21.67 -20.30
C THR A 153 -16.89 -20.17 -20.43
N GLY A 154 -17.13 -19.47 -21.52
CA GLY A 154 -17.72 -19.81 -22.80
C GLY A 154 -17.42 -18.65 -23.75
N ASP A 155 -17.70 -18.89 -25.02
CA ASP A 155 -17.61 -17.94 -26.12
C ASP A 155 -18.44 -16.67 -25.86
N ASN A 156 -17.99 -15.50 -26.34
CA ASN A 156 -18.56 -14.92 -27.56
C ASN A 156 -18.09 -13.49 -27.89
N PHE A 157 -18.11 -13.28 -29.20
CA PHE A 157 -17.88 -12.12 -30.03
C PHE A 157 -18.68 -10.85 -29.71
N ALA A 158 -18.04 -9.69 -29.90
CA ALA A 158 -18.55 -8.50 -30.61
C ALA A 158 -17.32 -7.62 -30.93
N GLY A 159 -16.94 -7.27 -32.16
CA GLY A 159 -17.76 -6.91 -33.31
C GLY A 159 -18.00 -5.40 -33.30
N TRP A 160 -17.05 -4.60 -33.80
CA TRP A 160 -17.27 -3.16 -34.06
C TRP A 160 -16.86 -2.83 -35.49
N ALA A 161 -17.82 -2.30 -36.24
CA ALA A 161 -17.65 -1.80 -37.58
C ALA A 161 -17.80 -0.27 -37.59
N ARG A 162 -16.81 0.36 -38.24
CA ARG A 162 -16.67 1.74 -38.73
C ARG A 162 -16.57 2.87 -37.73
#